data_AF-A0A644XGI5-F1
#
_entry.id   AF-A0A644XGI5-F1
#
_cell.length_a   1.000
_cell.length_b   1.000
_cell.length_c   1.000
_cell.angle_alpha   90.00
_cell.angle_beta   90.00
_cell.angle_gamma   90.00
#
_symmetry.space_group_name_H-M   'P 1'
#
loop_
_entity.id
_entity.type
_entity.pdbx_description
1 polymer ?
#
loop_
_entity_poly.entity_id
_entity_poly.type
_entity_poly.pdbx_seq_one_letter_code
_entity_poly.pdbx_strand_id
1 'polypeptide(L)'
;MEFQVFQKEIELQSRGWIPTFHDISKEVMEIVAASGVKNGTCAVVSHHTTCSVMIQECSHDLDSFDLEYLQHDLLDIMRRMIPDFATENQYRHPGPVHAQFGRACGEPGNYTSMNTDGHLRSVFFGRSETVTIKDGKLDAGEFAHIYFIDWDHVRARHRQVNVTVMGTTDDVASRKWNGGETINTLRKFTEAEIASMPEFTLQQER
;
A
#
# COMPACT_ATOMS: atom_id res chain seq x y z
N MET A 1 4.90 31.06 4.54
CA MET A 1 4.94 29.60 4.37
C MET A 1 5.56 28.97 5.59
N GLU A 2 4.73 28.74 6.60
CA GLU A 2 5.11 27.91 7.74
C GLU A 2 5.10 26.44 7.32
N PHE A 3 6.15 25.70 7.67
CA PHE A 3 6.24 24.26 7.42
C PHE A 3 5.91 23.49 8.70
N GLN A 4 5.07 22.47 8.58
CA GLN A 4 4.60 21.67 9.71
C GLN A 4 4.82 20.18 9.46
N VAL A 5 5.06 19.46 10.55
CA VAL A 5 5.10 17.99 10.61
C VAL A 5 4.09 17.55 11.66
N PHE A 6 3.17 16.68 11.29
CA PHE A 6 2.12 16.17 12.16
C PHE A 6 2.10 14.65 12.08
N GLN A 7 2.19 13.97 13.23
CA GLN A 7 2.29 12.52 13.31
C GLN A 7 1.20 11.93 14.20
N LYS A 8 0.62 10.82 13.74
CA LYS A 8 -0.39 10.04 14.44
C LYS A 8 -0.20 8.55 14.20
N GLU A 9 -0.76 7.76 15.10
CA GLU A 9 -0.77 6.31 15.04
C GLU A 9 -2.23 5.84 14.97
N ILE A 10 -2.51 4.83 14.14
CA ILE A 10 -3.81 4.14 14.05
C ILE A 10 -3.61 2.73 14.59
N GLU A 11 -4.40 2.35 15.58
CA GLU A 11 -4.38 0.99 16.16
C GLU A 11 -5.44 0.11 15.48
N LEU A 12 -5.03 -1.11 15.13
CA LEU A 12 -5.82 -2.08 14.39
C LEU A 12 -5.72 -3.45 15.05
N GLN A 13 -6.73 -4.29 14.85
CA GLN A 13 -6.74 -5.66 15.35
C GLN A 13 -7.07 -6.61 14.20
N SER A 14 -6.10 -7.44 13.80
CA SER A 14 -6.30 -8.44 12.74
C SER A 14 -7.05 -9.67 13.23
N ARG A 15 -7.65 -10.41 12.29
CA ARG A 15 -8.52 -11.57 12.55
C ARG A 15 -7.75 -12.87 12.79
N GLY A 16 -6.62 -13.05 12.10
CA GLY A 16 -5.69 -14.13 12.40
C GLY A 16 -6.03 -15.53 11.91
N TRP A 17 -6.99 -15.68 11.00
CA TRP A 17 -7.29 -16.94 10.30
C TRP A 17 -7.29 -16.77 8.77
N ILE A 18 -7.45 -15.53 8.33
CA ILE A 18 -7.30 -15.06 6.96
C ILE A 18 -6.59 -13.70 7.00
N PRO A 19 -5.82 -13.32 5.96
CA PRO A 19 -5.31 -11.97 5.86
C PRO A 19 -6.41 -10.93 6.07
N THR A 20 -6.10 -9.88 6.83
CA THR A 20 -7.07 -8.85 7.20
C THR A 20 -6.77 -7.57 6.43
N PHE A 21 -7.75 -7.09 5.67
CA PHE A 21 -7.70 -5.82 4.96
C PHE A 21 -8.44 -4.79 5.81
N HIS A 22 -7.74 -3.76 6.25
CA HIS A 22 -8.30 -2.65 7.01
C HIS A 22 -8.38 -1.44 6.08
N ASP A 23 -9.58 -1.01 5.71
CA ASP A 23 -9.76 0.31 5.10
C ASP A 23 -9.53 1.37 6.19
N ILE A 24 -8.44 2.14 6.05
CA ILE A 24 -8.06 3.22 6.97
C ILE A 24 -8.21 4.61 6.33
N SER A 25 -8.93 4.70 5.21
CA SER A 25 -9.07 5.93 4.43
C SER A 25 -9.66 7.06 5.27
N LYS A 26 -10.69 6.76 6.07
CA LYS A 26 -11.38 7.72 6.90
C LYS A 26 -10.43 8.32 7.95
N GLU A 27 -9.74 7.47 8.70
CA GLU A 27 -8.80 7.86 9.74
C GLU A 27 -7.66 8.70 9.15
N VAL A 28 -7.11 8.31 8.00
CA VAL A 28 -6.05 9.07 7.33
C VAL A 28 -6.56 10.44 6.88
N MET A 29 -7.77 10.54 6.31
CA MET A 29 -8.37 11.82 5.93
C MET A 29 -8.62 12.73 7.15
N GLU A 30 -9.06 12.17 8.27
CA GLU A 30 -9.25 12.91 9.53
C GLU A 30 -7.91 13.43 10.07
N ILE A 31 -6.84 12.63 10.01
CA ILE A 31 -5.48 13.03 10.41
C ILE A 31 -4.96 14.16 9.52
N VAL A 32 -5.16 14.08 8.20
CA VAL A 32 -4.78 15.14 7.25
C VAL A 32 -5.55 16.43 7.55
N ALA A 33 -6.87 16.36 7.75
CA ALA A 33 -7.68 17.53 8.10
C ALA A 33 -7.24 18.16 9.42
N ALA A 34 -6.97 17.35 10.45
CA ALA A 34 -6.51 17.81 11.76
C ALA A 34 -5.10 18.43 11.74
N SER A 35 -4.27 18.09 10.76
CA SER A 35 -2.90 18.61 10.64
C SER A 35 -2.84 20.10 10.30
N GLY A 36 -3.89 20.66 9.68
CA GLY A 36 -3.88 22.02 9.13
C GLY A 36 -2.98 22.22 7.90
N VAL A 37 -2.25 21.20 7.45
CA VAL A 37 -1.43 21.26 6.23
C VAL A 37 -2.32 21.42 5.02
N LYS A 38 -2.11 22.50 4.26
CA LYS A 38 -2.81 22.73 2.99
C LYS A 38 -2.11 22.07 1.80
N ASN A 39 -0.79 22.00 1.83
CA ASN A 39 0.04 21.63 0.69
C ASN A 39 1.23 20.79 1.12
N GLY A 40 1.30 19.53 0.70
CA GLY A 40 2.35 18.65 1.18
C GLY A 40 2.15 17.19 0.81
N THR A 41 2.59 16.31 1.69
CA THR A 41 2.45 14.87 1.54
C THR A 41 1.97 14.23 2.84
N CYS A 42 1.24 13.12 2.70
CA CYS A 42 0.85 12.22 3.77
C CYS A 42 1.49 10.86 3.51
N ALA A 43 2.42 10.45 4.36
CA ALA A 43 3.00 9.11 4.35
C ALA A 43 2.26 8.21 5.34
N VAL A 44 1.78 7.06 4.87
CA VAL A 44 1.11 6.04 5.66
C VAL A 44 2.02 4.80 5.67
N VAL A 45 2.47 4.37 6.84
CA VAL A 45 3.59 3.42 6.97
C VAL A 45 3.30 2.33 8.00
N SER A 46 3.54 1.09 7.60
CA SER A 46 3.64 -0.07 8.49
C SER A 46 5.07 -0.26 9.00
N HIS A 47 5.24 -0.47 10.30
CA HIS A 47 6.48 -1.00 10.87
C HIS A 47 6.49 -2.53 10.97
N HIS A 48 5.38 -3.19 10.65
CA HIS A 48 5.21 -4.65 10.69
C HIS A 48 5.67 -5.27 9.39
N THR A 49 6.55 -6.27 9.47
CA THR A 49 7.19 -6.91 8.30
C THR A 49 6.28 -7.88 7.54
N THR A 50 5.14 -8.26 8.11
CA THR A 50 4.10 -9.09 7.48
C THR A 50 2.90 -8.26 7.01
N CYS A 51 3.00 -6.94 7.05
CA CYS A 51 1.88 -6.06 6.68
C CYS A 51 2.26 -5.13 5.54
N SER A 52 1.26 -4.67 4.80
CA SER A 52 1.40 -3.75 3.67
C SER A 52 0.50 -2.54 3.80
N VAL A 53 0.83 -1.49 3.06
CA VAL A 53 -0.08 -0.36 2.79
C VAL A 53 -0.29 -0.33 1.28
N MET A 54 -1.54 -0.20 0.84
CA MET A 54 -1.92 -0.23 -0.57
C MET A 54 -3.02 0.80 -0.82
N ILE A 55 -3.03 1.40 -2.02
CA ILE A 55 -4.17 2.19 -2.50
C ILE A 55 -4.91 1.39 -3.57
N GLN A 56 -6.21 1.20 -3.40
CA GLN A 56 -7.04 0.41 -4.31
C GLN A 56 -8.49 0.93 -4.29
N GLU A 57 -9.33 0.47 -5.21
CA GLU A 57 -10.78 0.63 -5.17
C GLU A 57 -11.43 -0.10 -3.98
N CYS A 58 -12.62 0.33 -3.58
CA CYS A 58 -13.48 -0.47 -2.70
C CYS A 58 -14.45 -1.27 -3.56
N SER A 59 -14.38 -2.60 -3.44
CA SER A 59 -15.38 -3.46 -4.08
C SER A 59 -16.55 -3.65 -3.13
N HIS A 60 -17.74 -3.27 -3.59
CA HIS A 60 -18.93 -3.16 -2.75
C HIS A 60 -19.49 -4.51 -2.28
N ASP A 61 -19.18 -5.59 -2.99
CA ASP A 61 -19.67 -6.93 -2.66
C ASP A 61 -18.69 -7.63 -1.72
N LEU A 62 -19.26 -8.28 -0.70
CA LEU A 62 -18.53 -9.10 0.27
C LEU A 62 -18.84 -10.58 0.03
N ASP A 63 -17.84 -11.42 0.24
CA ASP A 63 -18.01 -12.87 0.23
C ASP A 63 -18.36 -13.43 1.63
N SER A 64 -18.39 -14.76 1.78
CA SER A 64 -18.67 -15.41 3.07
C SER A 64 -17.54 -15.34 4.09
N PHE A 65 -16.40 -14.74 3.74
CA PHE A 65 -15.24 -14.52 4.62
C PHE A 65 -15.10 -13.04 5.01
N ASP A 66 -16.11 -12.22 4.73
CA ASP A 66 -16.12 -10.77 4.90
C ASP A 66 -14.92 -10.10 4.21
N LEU A 67 -14.59 -10.56 2.99
CA LEU A 67 -13.65 -9.91 2.09
C LEU A 67 -14.41 -9.27 0.94
N GLU A 68 -13.97 -8.08 0.55
CA GLU A 68 -14.40 -7.49 -0.71
C GLU A 68 -13.93 -8.37 -1.88
N TYR A 69 -14.69 -8.45 -2.97
CA TYR A 69 -14.32 -9.33 -4.09
C TYR A 69 -12.92 -9.05 -4.64
N LEU A 70 -12.54 -7.77 -4.80
CA LEU A 70 -11.18 -7.43 -5.22
C LEU A 70 -10.10 -7.82 -4.20
N GLN A 71 -10.41 -7.79 -2.91
CA GLN A 71 -9.50 -8.27 -1.86
C GLN A 71 -9.35 -9.79 -1.92
N HIS A 72 -10.43 -10.53 -2.19
CA HIS A 72 -10.38 -11.98 -2.37
C HIS A 72 -9.62 -12.35 -3.64
N ASP A 73 -9.91 -11.72 -4.77
CA ASP A 73 -9.18 -11.95 -6.03
C ASP A 73 -7.67 -11.75 -5.83
N LEU A 74 -7.29 -10.68 -5.13
CA LEU A 74 -5.92 -10.40 -4.79
C LEU A 74 -5.32 -11.49 -3.89
N LEU A 75 -6.06 -11.92 -2.87
CA LEU A 75 -5.66 -13.00 -1.96
C LEU A 75 -5.47 -14.32 -2.72
N ASP A 76 -6.32 -14.65 -3.67
CA ASP A 76 -6.21 -15.87 -4.49
C ASP A 76 -4.99 -15.83 -5.40
N ILE A 77 -4.71 -14.69 -6.03
CA ILE A 77 -3.47 -14.50 -6.80
C ILE A 77 -2.26 -14.69 -5.88
N MET A 78 -2.26 -14.06 -4.71
CA MET A 78 -1.17 -14.17 -3.75
C MET A 78 -1.00 -15.60 -3.22
N ARG A 79 -2.09 -16.32 -2.92
CA ARG A 79 -2.05 -17.73 -2.48
C ARG A 79 -1.52 -18.67 -3.56
N ARG A 80 -1.80 -18.38 -4.83
CA ARG A 80 -1.25 -19.15 -5.94
C ARG A 80 0.26 -18.95 -6.09
N MET A 81 0.76 -17.74 -5.87
CA MET A 81 2.18 -17.41 -5.98
C MET A 81 2.98 -17.78 -4.71
N ILE A 82 2.38 -17.53 -3.55
CA ILE A 82 2.94 -17.68 -2.21
C ILE A 82 1.86 -18.36 -1.36
N PRO A 83 1.80 -19.70 -1.31
CA PRO A 83 0.78 -20.42 -0.56
C PRO A 83 0.80 -20.13 0.93
N ASP A 84 -0.34 -20.27 1.61
CA ASP A 84 -0.37 -20.21 3.08
C ASP A 84 0.61 -21.24 3.67
N PHE A 85 1.30 -20.88 4.76
CA PHE A 85 2.15 -21.85 5.47
C PHE A 85 1.26 -22.94 6.10
N ALA A 86 1.23 -24.12 5.49
CA ALA A 86 0.35 -25.21 5.89
C ALA A 86 1.09 -26.38 6.55
N THR A 87 2.37 -26.60 6.22
CA THR A 87 3.13 -27.75 6.70
C THR A 87 4.57 -27.41 7.09
N GLU A 88 5.13 -28.10 8.08
CA GLU A 88 6.54 -27.95 8.45
C GLU A 88 7.47 -28.13 7.24
N ASN A 89 8.53 -27.32 7.17
CA ASN A 89 9.51 -27.27 6.08
C ASN A 89 8.97 -26.87 4.69
N GLN A 90 7.70 -26.42 4.57
CA GLN A 90 7.19 -25.80 3.34
C GLN A 90 8.01 -24.58 2.94
N TYR A 91 8.41 -23.78 3.93
CA TYR A 91 9.31 -22.66 3.77
C TYR A 91 10.60 -22.88 4.57
N ARG A 92 11.70 -22.24 4.15
CA ARG A 92 12.98 -22.26 4.88
C ARG A 92 12.94 -21.48 6.20
N HIS A 93 12.06 -20.48 6.28
CA HIS A 93 11.72 -19.75 7.49
C HIS A 93 10.39 -20.29 8.03
N PRO A 94 10.17 -20.40 9.35
CA PRO A 94 11.15 -20.20 10.41
C PRO A 94 12.06 -21.44 10.58
N GLY A 95 13.32 -21.21 10.95
CA GLY A 95 14.25 -22.28 11.35
C GLY A 95 14.39 -22.38 12.88
N PRO A 96 15.11 -23.39 13.41
CA PRO A 96 15.25 -23.63 14.86
C PRO A 96 15.79 -22.41 15.64
N VAL A 97 16.72 -21.66 15.05
CA VAL A 97 17.30 -20.44 15.65
C VAL A 97 16.24 -19.35 15.77
N HIS A 98 15.40 -19.18 14.74
CA HIS A 98 14.34 -18.18 14.78
C HIS A 98 13.26 -18.55 15.81
N ALA A 99 12.87 -19.83 15.86
CA ALA A 99 11.98 -20.33 16.88
C ALA A 99 12.52 -20.11 18.32
N GLN A 100 13.84 -20.27 18.51
CA GLN A 100 14.49 -19.94 19.78
C GLN A 100 14.39 -18.44 20.12
N PHE A 101 14.62 -17.57 19.14
CA PHE A 101 14.45 -16.13 19.32
C PHE A 101 13.01 -15.76 19.67
N GLY A 102 12.01 -16.31 18.98
CA GLY A 102 10.59 -16.09 19.28
C GLY A 102 10.27 -16.42 20.75
N ARG A 103 10.74 -17.57 21.26
CA ARG A 103 10.59 -17.93 22.68
C ARG A 103 11.27 -16.93 23.62
N ALA A 104 12.45 -16.44 23.27
CA ALA A 104 13.17 -15.44 24.08
C ALA A 104 12.45 -14.08 24.12
N CYS A 105 11.70 -13.73 23.07
CA CYS A 105 10.83 -12.56 23.01
C CYS A 105 9.45 -12.78 23.67
N GLY A 106 9.21 -13.94 24.28
CA GLY A 106 7.93 -14.26 24.92
C GLY A 106 6.82 -14.61 23.94
N GLU A 107 7.14 -15.07 22.72
CA GLU A 107 6.11 -15.57 21.82
C GLU A 107 5.41 -16.82 22.41
N PRO A 108 4.08 -16.94 22.29
CA PRO A 108 3.30 -18.05 22.87
C PRO A 108 3.75 -19.46 22.45
N GLY A 109 4.39 -19.60 21.29
CA GLY A 109 4.95 -20.86 20.82
C GLY A 109 5.54 -20.73 19.43
N ASN A 110 6.34 -21.71 18.99
CA ASN A 110 7.02 -21.65 17.68
C ASN A 110 6.06 -21.48 16.49
N TYR A 111 4.81 -21.89 16.65
CA TYR A 111 3.78 -21.74 15.62
C TYR A 111 3.56 -20.28 15.24
N THR A 112 3.78 -19.31 16.14
CA THR A 112 3.57 -17.88 15.84
C THR A 112 4.55 -17.31 14.84
N SER A 113 5.64 -18.02 14.55
CA SER A 113 6.59 -17.68 13.49
C SER A 113 6.30 -18.40 12.17
N MET A 114 5.24 -19.22 12.08
CA MET A 114 4.83 -19.91 10.84
C MET A 114 4.07 -18.97 9.88
N ASN A 115 4.57 -17.74 9.68
CA ASN A 115 3.92 -16.67 8.93
C ASN A 115 4.79 -16.21 7.74
N THR A 116 5.62 -17.12 7.21
CA THR A 116 6.56 -16.82 6.13
C THR A 116 5.87 -16.31 4.88
N ASP A 117 4.70 -16.86 4.55
CA ASP A 117 3.88 -16.39 3.45
C ASP A 117 3.48 -14.91 3.65
N GLY A 118 3.15 -14.50 4.88
CA GLY A 118 2.85 -13.10 5.20
C GLY A 118 4.04 -12.16 4.99
N HIS A 119 5.26 -12.61 5.34
CA HIS A 119 6.49 -11.87 5.02
C HIS A 119 6.75 -11.77 3.52
N LEU A 120 6.48 -12.83 2.76
CA LEU A 120 6.72 -12.86 1.32
C LEU A 120 5.65 -12.10 0.53
N ARG A 121 4.40 -12.09 0.98
CA ARG A 121 3.32 -11.31 0.36
C ARG A 121 3.52 -9.81 0.59
N SER A 122 3.95 -9.42 1.79
CA SER A 122 4.09 -8.01 2.14
C SER A 122 5.07 -7.25 1.25
N VAL A 123 6.12 -7.92 0.76
CA VAL A 123 7.14 -7.29 -0.09
C VAL A 123 6.65 -6.95 -1.50
N PHE A 124 5.56 -7.55 -1.99
CA PHE A 124 5.01 -7.25 -3.31
C PHE A 124 4.33 -5.87 -3.34
N PHE A 125 3.67 -5.48 -2.26
CA PHE A 125 2.96 -4.20 -2.15
C PHE A 125 3.80 -3.14 -1.45
N GLY A 126 4.84 -3.55 -0.72
CA GLY A 126 5.58 -2.65 0.15
C GLY A 126 4.83 -2.37 1.44
N ARG A 127 5.41 -1.49 2.26
CA ARG A 127 4.96 -1.21 3.63
C ARG A 127 4.49 0.23 3.81
N SER A 128 4.44 1.01 2.74
CA SER A 128 4.14 2.42 2.82
C SER A 128 3.60 2.96 1.53
N GLU A 129 2.66 3.89 1.65
CA GLU A 129 2.19 4.73 0.55
C GLU A 129 2.42 6.19 0.91
N THR A 130 2.65 7.03 -0.10
CA THR A 130 2.74 8.49 0.07
C THR A 130 1.79 9.17 -0.89
N VAL A 131 0.84 9.90 -0.34
CA VAL A 131 -0.19 10.62 -1.11
C VAL A 131 0.06 12.12 -0.99
N THR A 132 -0.22 12.87 -2.06
CA THR A 132 -0.09 14.34 -2.01
C THR A 132 -1.29 14.97 -1.31
N ILE A 133 -1.06 16.15 -0.72
CA ILE A 133 -2.11 16.98 -0.11
C ILE A 133 -2.22 18.26 -0.94
N LYS A 134 -3.43 18.55 -1.40
CA LYS A 134 -3.77 19.74 -2.18
C LYS A 134 -4.97 20.45 -1.55
N ASP A 135 -4.79 21.72 -1.23
CA ASP A 135 -5.83 22.59 -0.68
C ASP A 135 -6.48 22.01 0.59
N GLY A 136 -5.64 21.39 1.43
CA GLY A 136 -6.05 20.76 2.70
C GLY A 136 -6.71 19.39 2.54
N LYS A 137 -6.72 18.82 1.33
CA LYS A 137 -7.34 17.52 1.03
C LYS A 137 -6.30 16.53 0.52
N LEU A 138 -6.48 15.27 0.89
CA LEU A 138 -5.71 14.16 0.35
C LEU A 138 -6.09 13.96 -1.14
N ASP A 139 -5.08 13.87 -2.01
CA ASP A 139 -5.23 13.77 -3.46
C ASP A 139 -4.97 12.33 -3.94
N ALA A 140 -5.90 11.42 -3.63
CA ALA A 140 -5.79 9.99 -3.97
C ALA A 140 -6.62 9.57 -5.20
N GLY A 141 -7.55 10.41 -5.67
CA GLY A 141 -8.56 10.04 -6.68
C GLY A 141 -9.89 9.64 -6.05
N GLU A 142 -10.97 9.68 -6.83
CA GLU A 142 -12.35 9.50 -6.33
C GLU A 142 -12.63 8.10 -5.77
N PHE A 143 -12.03 7.08 -6.37
CA PHE A 143 -12.22 5.67 -6.00
C PHE A 143 -11.08 5.12 -5.13
N ALA A 144 -10.19 5.98 -4.63
CA ALA A 144 -9.00 5.50 -3.94
C ALA A 144 -9.24 5.32 -2.44
N HIS A 145 -9.14 4.07 -2.00
CA HIS A 145 -9.14 3.64 -0.61
C HIS A 145 -7.74 3.22 -0.19
N ILE A 146 -7.33 3.62 1.02
CA ILE A 146 -6.06 3.27 1.63
C ILE A 146 -6.28 2.05 2.53
N TYR A 147 -5.75 0.92 2.10
CA TYR A 147 -5.80 -0.32 2.88
C TYR A 147 -4.50 -0.57 3.63
N PHE A 148 -4.61 -0.89 4.91
CA PHE A 148 -3.58 -1.59 5.66
C PHE A 148 -3.89 -3.09 5.66
N ILE A 149 -2.96 -3.91 5.17
CA ILE A 149 -3.16 -5.34 5.01
C ILE A 149 -2.27 -6.08 5.99
N ASP A 150 -2.84 -6.89 6.88
CA ASP A 150 -2.10 -7.86 7.68
C ASP A 150 -2.13 -9.22 6.98
N TRP A 151 -1.02 -9.61 6.36
CA TRP A 151 -0.88 -10.91 5.70
C TRP A 151 -0.61 -12.04 6.69
N ASP A 152 -0.23 -11.74 7.94
CA ASP A 152 -0.03 -12.75 8.97
C ASP A 152 -1.39 -13.25 9.48
N HIS A 153 -1.80 -14.38 8.94
CA HIS A 153 -3.04 -15.05 9.26
C HIS A 153 -2.87 -16.22 10.25
N VAL A 154 -1.72 -16.34 10.92
CA VAL A 154 -1.46 -17.41 11.90
C VAL A 154 -2.23 -17.17 13.20
N ARG A 155 -2.36 -15.89 13.57
CA ARG A 155 -3.09 -15.47 14.78
C ARG A 155 -3.49 -14.01 14.69
N ALA A 156 -4.50 -13.67 15.48
CA ALA A 156 -4.94 -12.29 15.62
C ALA A 156 -3.80 -11.47 16.26
N ARG A 157 -3.49 -10.31 15.68
CA ARG A 157 -2.43 -9.42 16.18
C ARG A 157 -2.94 -7.98 16.25
N HIS A 158 -2.52 -7.31 17.32
CA HIS A 158 -2.60 -5.88 17.40
C HIS A 158 -1.55 -5.28 16.46
N ARG A 159 -1.98 -4.39 15.58
CA ARG A 159 -1.17 -3.73 14.56
C ARG A 159 -1.31 -2.23 14.71
N GLN A 160 -0.27 -1.54 14.26
CA GLN A 160 -0.21 -0.09 14.33
C GLN A 160 0.27 0.45 13.00
N VAL A 161 -0.39 1.51 12.54
CA VAL A 161 -0.03 2.25 11.33
C VAL A 161 0.46 3.62 11.74
N ASN A 162 1.60 4.05 11.19
CA ASN A 162 2.15 5.38 11.41
C ASN A 162 1.73 6.29 10.25
N VAL A 163 1.13 7.43 10.57
CA VAL A 163 0.73 8.46 9.59
C VAL A 163 1.52 9.72 9.87
N THR A 164 2.29 10.17 8.87
CA THR A 164 3.08 11.40 8.94
C THR A 164 2.65 12.35 7.84
N VAL A 165 2.15 13.52 8.24
CA VAL A 165 1.76 14.61 7.35
C VAL A 165 2.83 15.70 7.42
N MET A 166 3.35 16.12 6.27
CA MET A 166 4.35 17.17 6.16
C MET A 166 3.99 18.16 5.06
N GLY A 167 4.08 19.46 5.33
CA GLY A 167 3.79 20.46 4.32
C GLY A 167 3.61 21.88 4.85
N THR A 168 3.05 22.75 4.02
CA THR A 168 2.78 24.15 4.35
C THR A 168 1.30 24.39 4.65
N THR A 169 1.01 25.31 5.56
CA THR A 169 -0.34 25.75 5.93
C THR A 169 -0.90 26.84 5.01
N ASP A 170 -0.04 27.45 4.20
CA ASP A 170 -0.40 28.48 3.22
C ASP A 170 -0.75 27.89 1.84
N ASP A 171 -1.47 28.65 1.03
CA ASP A 171 -1.72 28.33 -0.38
C ASP A 171 -0.43 28.44 -1.20
N VAL A 172 -0.30 27.57 -2.22
CA VAL A 172 0.78 27.66 -3.20
C VAL A 172 0.32 28.49 -4.40
N ALA A 173 1.16 29.40 -4.88
CA ALA A 173 0.75 30.41 -5.87
C ALA A 173 0.20 29.82 -7.19
N SER A 174 0.96 28.96 -7.85
CA SER A 174 0.52 28.27 -9.08
C SER A 174 0.98 26.82 -9.02
N ARG A 175 0.05 25.89 -9.28
CA ARG A 175 0.34 24.47 -9.51
C ARG A 175 0.57 24.14 -10.98
N LYS A 176 0.35 25.10 -11.88
CA LYS A 176 0.55 24.89 -13.32
C LYS A 176 2.05 24.91 -13.61
N TRP A 177 2.57 23.79 -14.08
CA TRP A 177 3.88 23.74 -14.72
C TRP A 177 3.74 24.17 -16.18
N ASN A 178 4.67 25.00 -16.67
CA ASN A 178 4.72 25.44 -18.07
C ASN A 178 3.39 25.99 -18.62
N GLY A 179 2.69 26.85 -17.86
CA GLY A 179 1.39 27.39 -18.28
C GLY A 179 0.23 26.38 -18.30
N GLY A 180 0.46 25.14 -17.85
CA GLY A 180 -0.44 24.00 -18.03
C GLY A 180 -0.16 23.20 -19.30
N GLU A 181 0.90 23.54 -20.04
CA GLU A 181 1.33 22.79 -21.22
C GLU A 181 2.21 21.61 -20.80
N THR A 182 1.82 20.41 -21.20
CA THR A 182 2.67 19.22 -21.07
C THR A 182 3.87 19.36 -22.03
N ILE A 183 5.09 19.32 -21.50
CA ILE A 183 6.29 19.21 -22.34
C ILE A 183 6.21 17.84 -23.03
N ASN A 184 5.85 17.83 -24.31
CA ASN A 184 5.89 16.61 -25.11
C ASN A 184 7.36 16.27 -25.40
N THR A 185 7.92 15.38 -24.60
CA THR A 185 9.31 14.88 -24.73
C THR A 185 9.45 13.72 -25.71
N LEU A 186 8.35 13.29 -26.37
CA LEU A 186 8.45 12.29 -27.41
C LEU A 186 9.27 12.86 -28.56
N ARG A 187 10.27 12.10 -29.00
CA ARG A 187 10.94 12.38 -30.27
C ARG A 187 9.88 12.37 -31.36
N LYS A 188 9.59 13.54 -31.94
CA LYS A 188 8.81 13.62 -33.17
C LYS A 188 9.72 13.14 -34.29
N PHE A 189 9.50 11.92 -34.78
CA PHE A 189 10.14 11.47 -36.01
C PHE A 189 9.75 12.43 -37.13
N THR A 190 10.73 12.86 -37.91
CA THR A 190 10.51 13.61 -39.14
C THR A 190 9.76 12.74 -40.15
N GLU A 191 9.08 13.36 -41.10
CA GLU A 191 8.37 12.63 -42.18
C GLU A 191 9.31 11.68 -42.94
N ALA A 192 10.58 12.05 -43.10
CA ALA A 192 11.61 11.21 -43.71
C ALA A 192 11.96 9.96 -42.86
N GLU A 193 12.01 10.12 -41.54
CA GLU A 193 12.24 9.00 -40.62
C GLU A 193 11.03 8.06 -40.59
N ILE A 194 9.80 8.59 -40.59
CA ILE A 194 8.56 7.78 -40.66
C ILE A 194 8.49 7.00 -41.98
N ALA A 195 8.83 7.65 -43.10
CA ALA A 195 8.81 7.02 -44.43
C ALA A 195 9.84 5.87 -44.59
N SER A 196 10.84 5.79 -43.71
CA SER A 196 11.86 4.75 -43.73
C SER A 196 11.67 3.66 -42.67
N MET A 197 10.56 3.72 -41.91
CA MET A 197 10.21 2.76 -40.86
C MET A 197 8.89 2.05 -41.23
N PRO A 198 8.92 0.94 -41.99
CA PRO A 198 7.73 0.17 -42.37
C PRO A 198 6.91 -0.30 -41.16
N GLU A 199 7.54 -0.43 -39.99
CA GLU A 199 6.92 -0.87 -38.75
C GLU A 199 6.10 0.22 -38.05
N PHE A 200 6.33 1.51 -38.37
CA PHE A 200 5.64 2.63 -37.73
C PHE A 200 4.16 2.68 -38.11
N THR A 201 3.83 2.32 -39.36
CA THR A 201 2.43 2.22 -39.83
C THR A 201 1.73 0.98 -39.31
N LEU A 202 2.45 -0.13 -39.10
CA LEU A 202 1.88 -1.39 -38.57
C LEU A 202 1.33 -1.26 -37.14
N GLN A 203 1.80 -0.27 -36.38
CA GLN A 203 1.35 -0.02 -35.00
C GLN A 203 0.07 0.82 -34.92
N GLN A 204 -0.32 1.51 -36.01
CA GLN A 204 -1.56 2.31 -36.07
C GLN A 204 -2.73 1.59 -36.76
N GLU A 205 -2.51 0.39 -37.29
CA GLU A 205 -3.54 -0.46 -37.92
C GLU A 205 -4.12 -1.51 -36.94
N ARG A 206 -4.01 -1.29 -35.62
CA ARG A 206 -4.65 -2.10 -34.57
C ARG A 206 -5.54 -1.25 -33.67
#